data_AF-A0A935HI15-F1
#
_entry.id   AF-A0A935HI15-F1
#
_cell.length_a   1.000
_cell.length_b   1.000
_cell.length_c   1.000
_cell.angle_alpha   90.00
_cell.angle_beta   90.00
_cell.angle_gamma   90.00
#
_symmetry.space_group_name_H-M   'P 1'
#
loop_
_entity.id
_entity.type
_entity.pdbx_description
1 polymer ?
#
loop_
_entity_poly.entity_id
_entity_poly.type
_entity_poly.pdbx_seq_one_letter_code
_entity_poly.pdbx_strand_id
1 'polypeptide(L)'
;MIRVSPMPGEIAEGHLSRIRIVNGISSRDRLIERLRAQSNEPSSPVLHLLAAFSGMDSTTYAIDHSMMPALRVASRDEAPAMHGSQEGASFSRRLGMLAPRPGSRVCRRCTAQNLVEQGFSWYQREHQLIGVDLCVVHGCGLCVFDGVDAYSEPPEIREARGEFQPIQVDVAEQNGSDSFVTRFVSISCSYLHRNAPLSARALHAELASRARAVGLRISDSGNRPLLSDAILEQAPKVWLQAHFPRLFSKSPLKKHYPIDALLMPSAVAGSGDAYAMAIAAISSNESDSRAPIAMSTYVPAGR
;
A
#
# COMPACT_ATOMS: atom_id res chain seq x y z
N MET A 1 -19.27 -15.49 -19.09
CA MET A 1 -18.78 -15.70 -17.70
C MET A 1 -19.71 -14.95 -16.78
N ILE A 2 -20.05 -15.52 -15.61
CA ILE A 2 -20.81 -14.83 -14.57
C ILE A 2 -19.98 -13.62 -14.12
N ARG A 3 -20.52 -12.41 -14.31
CA ARG A 3 -19.89 -11.17 -13.85
C ARG A 3 -19.84 -11.18 -12.33
N VAL A 4 -18.68 -10.89 -11.78
CA VAL A 4 -18.45 -10.69 -10.34
C VAL A 4 -18.02 -9.24 -10.16
N SER A 5 -18.69 -8.53 -9.26
CA SER A 5 -18.30 -7.18 -8.88
C SER A 5 -17.27 -7.24 -7.75
N PRO A 6 -16.25 -6.38 -7.78
CA PRO A 6 -15.31 -6.29 -6.67
C PRO A 6 -15.99 -5.68 -5.44
N MET A 7 -15.53 -6.06 -4.25
CA MET A 7 -16.00 -5.46 -3.00
C MET A 7 -15.22 -4.20 -2.66
N PRO A 8 -15.79 -3.24 -1.90
CA PRO A 8 -15.04 -2.08 -1.42
C PRO A 8 -13.75 -2.49 -0.70
N GLY A 9 -12.63 -1.92 -1.11
CA GLY A 9 -11.31 -2.23 -0.54
C GLY A 9 -10.73 -3.60 -0.96
N GLU A 10 -11.41 -4.37 -1.81
CA GLU A 10 -10.89 -5.66 -2.29
C GLU A 10 -9.68 -5.47 -3.20
N ILE A 11 -8.58 -6.17 -2.91
CA ILE A 11 -7.39 -6.19 -3.78
C ILE A 11 -7.66 -6.98 -5.07
N ALA A 12 -7.16 -6.50 -6.20
CA ALA A 12 -7.41 -7.03 -7.54
C ALA A 12 -7.00 -8.50 -7.69
N GLU A 13 -5.95 -8.94 -6.99
CA GLU A 13 -5.54 -10.34 -6.92
C GLU A 13 -6.62 -11.23 -6.27
N GLY A 14 -7.23 -10.77 -5.17
CA GLY A 14 -8.35 -11.46 -4.53
C GLY A 14 -9.59 -11.50 -5.42
N HIS A 15 -9.89 -10.38 -6.06
CA HIS A 15 -11.04 -10.28 -6.96
C HIS A 15 -10.89 -11.19 -8.20
N LEU A 16 -9.71 -11.26 -8.80
CA LEU A 16 -9.40 -12.19 -9.90
C LEU A 16 -9.68 -13.65 -9.48
N SER A 17 -9.27 -14.04 -8.27
CA SER A 17 -9.52 -15.38 -7.74
C SER A 17 -11.00 -15.66 -7.49
N ARG A 18 -11.75 -14.67 -7.01
CA ARG A 18 -13.21 -14.77 -6.88
C ARG A 18 -13.89 -14.99 -8.23
N ILE A 19 -13.53 -14.21 -9.26
CA ILE A 19 -14.00 -14.44 -10.65
C ILE A 19 -13.70 -15.87 -11.09
N ARG A 20 -12.47 -16.34 -10.85
CA ARG A 20 -12.02 -17.68 -11.22
C ARG A 20 -12.89 -18.76 -10.59
N ILE A 21 -13.13 -18.67 -9.27
CA ILE A 21 -13.88 -19.65 -8.50
C ILE A 21 -15.35 -19.68 -8.93
N VAL A 22 -16.00 -18.52 -8.99
CA VAL A 22 -17.43 -18.40 -9.38
C VAL A 22 -17.67 -18.94 -10.79
N ASN A 23 -16.69 -18.80 -11.69
CA ASN A 23 -16.80 -19.28 -13.06
C ASN A 23 -16.27 -20.71 -13.28
N GLY A 24 -15.86 -21.41 -12.22
CA GLY A 24 -15.33 -22.78 -12.31
C GLY A 24 -14.08 -22.89 -13.18
N ILE A 25 -13.22 -21.88 -13.20
CA ILE A 25 -12.00 -21.85 -14.02
C ILE A 25 -10.82 -22.40 -13.21
N SER A 26 -10.11 -23.37 -13.76
CA SER A 26 -9.09 -24.13 -13.02
C SER A 26 -7.84 -23.33 -12.68
N SER A 27 -7.45 -22.35 -13.51
CA SER A 27 -6.21 -21.59 -13.31
C SER A 27 -6.34 -20.10 -13.61
N ARG A 28 -5.41 -19.33 -13.06
CA ARG A 28 -5.25 -17.90 -13.32
C ARG A 28 -5.08 -17.60 -14.81
N ASP A 29 -4.17 -18.32 -15.47
CA ASP A 29 -3.84 -18.06 -16.87
C ASP A 29 -5.04 -18.33 -17.79
N ARG A 30 -5.79 -19.40 -17.54
CA ARG A 30 -7.03 -19.70 -18.27
C ARG A 30 -8.08 -18.61 -18.10
N LEU A 31 -8.19 -18.02 -16.91
CA LEU A 31 -9.09 -16.89 -16.71
C LEU A 31 -8.62 -15.67 -17.51
N ILE A 32 -7.32 -15.33 -17.47
CA ILE A 32 -6.78 -14.20 -18.21
C ILE A 32 -6.97 -14.40 -19.72
N GLU A 33 -6.71 -15.60 -20.26
CA GLU A 33 -6.99 -15.94 -21.66
C GLU A 33 -8.45 -15.68 -22.04
N ARG A 34 -9.41 -16.11 -21.19
CA ARG A 34 -10.84 -15.88 -21.43
C ARG A 34 -11.23 -14.42 -21.34
N LEU A 35 -10.68 -13.67 -20.40
CA LEU A 35 -10.89 -12.22 -20.29
C LEU A 35 -10.39 -11.49 -21.54
N ARG A 36 -9.20 -11.86 -22.04
CA ARG A 36 -8.65 -11.31 -23.28
C ARG A 36 -9.52 -11.62 -24.49
N ALA A 37 -10.01 -12.86 -24.60
CA ALA A 37 -10.88 -13.28 -25.70
C ALA A 37 -12.24 -12.57 -25.73
N GLN A 38 -12.70 -12.03 -24.60
CA GLN A 38 -13.94 -11.25 -24.48
C GLN A 38 -13.71 -9.73 -24.59
N SER A 39 -12.46 -9.28 -24.60
CA SER A 39 -12.11 -7.87 -24.67
C SER A 39 -11.94 -7.42 -26.12
N ASN A 40 -12.38 -6.21 -26.42
CA ASN A 40 -12.05 -5.53 -27.70
C ASN A 40 -10.56 -5.15 -27.78
N GLU A 41 -9.85 -5.18 -26.66
CA GLU A 41 -8.41 -4.91 -26.57
C GLU A 41 -7.68 -6.06 -25.85
N PRO A 42 -7.33 -7.15 -26.54
CA PRO A 42 -6.72 -8.34 -25.92
C PRO A 42 -5.32 -8.10 -25.33
N SER A 43 -4.62 -7.06 -25.78
CA SER A 43 -3.28 -6.67 -25.30
C SER A 43 -3.30 -5.78 -24.06
N SER A 44 -4.48 -5.41 -23.58
CA SER A 44 -4.64 -4.53 -22.42
C SER A 44 -4.13 -5.19 -21.13
N PRO A 45 -3.56 -4.40 -20.20
CA PRO A 45 -3.17 -4.88 -18.88
C PRO A 45 -4.28 -5.69 -18.19
N VAL A 46 -3.92 -6.71 -17.42
CA VAL A 46 -4.90 -7.56 -16.70
C VAL A 46 -5.82 -6.73 -15.81
N LEU A 47 -5.29 -5.69 -15.16
CA LEU A 47 -6.09 -4.74 -14.39
C LEU A 47 -7.23 -4.12 -15.21
N HIS A 48 -6.97 -3.72 -16.46
CA HIS A 48 -7.97 -3.13 -17.34
C HIS A 48 -9.00 -4.16 -17.81
N LEU A 49 -8.57 -5.40 -18.04
CA LEU A 49 -9.49 -6.50 -18.34
C LEU A 49 -10.45 -6.78 -17.18
N LEU A 50 -9.96 -6.69 -15.93
CA LEU A 50 -10.80 -6.85 -14.73
C LEU A 50 -11.79 -5.69 -14.58
N ALA A 51 -11.33 -4.45 -14.79
CA ALA A 51 -12.20 -3.28 -14.77
C ALA A 51 -13.36 -3.44 -15.79
N ALA A 52 -13.02 -3.74 -17.05
CA ALA A 52 -14.00 -3.95 -18.11
C ALA A 52 -14.94 -5.13 -17.78
N PHE A 53 -14.40 -6.24 -17.27
CA PHE A 53 -15.21 -7.40 -16.86
C PHE A 53 -16.22 -7.03 -15.78
N SER A 54 -15.84 -6.22 -14.80
CA SER A 54 -16.73 -5.74 -13.73
C SER A 54 -17.62 -4.57 -14.12
N GLY A 55 -17.42 -3.99 -15.31
CA GLY A 55 -18.19 -2.84 -15.77
C GLY A 55 -17.80 -1.53 -15.08
N MET A 56 -16.55 -1.45 -14.62
CA MET A 56 -15.95 -0.25 -14.04
C MET A 56 -15.00 0.38 -15.05
N ASP A 57 -14.82 1.70 -14.97
CA ASP A 57 -13.73 2.33 -15.70
C ASP A 57 -12.37 1.91 -15.10
N SER A 58 -11.34 1.89 -15.93
CA SER A 58 -10.02 1.39 -15.54
C SER A 58 -9.35 2.24 -14.46
N THR A 59 -9.68 3.53 -14.39
CA THR A 59 -9.10 4.45 -13.41
C THR A 59 -9.70 4.23 -12.03
N THR A 60 -11.02 4.21 -11.90
CA THR A 60 -11.73 3.87 -10.66
C THR A 60 -11.33 2.49 -10.17
N TYR A 61 -11.30 1.47 -11.05
CA TYR A 61 -10.86 0.13 -10.65
C TYR A 61 -9.41 0.11 -10.17
N ALA A 62 -8.51 0.86 -10.81
CA ALA A 62 -7.12 0.97 -10.36
C ALA A 62 -7.02 1.65 -8.98
N ILE A 63 -7.79 2.70 -8.73
CA ILE A 63 -7.78 3.44 -7.48
C ILE A 63 -8.39 2.60 -6.35
N ASP A 64 -9.47 1.88 -6.60
CA ASP A 64 -10.25 1.21 -5.55
C ASP A 64 -9.83 -0.23 -5.29
N HIS A 65 -9.18 -0.88 -6.26
CA HIS A 65 -8.88 -2.31 -6.18
C HIS A 65 -7.41 -2.66 -6.43
N SER A 66 -6.56 -1.74 -6.86
CA SER A 66 -5.12 -2.01 -6.99
C SER A 66 -4.30 -1.43 -5.83
N MET A 67 -3.04 -1.83 -5.76
CA MET A 67 -2.04 -1.23 -4.87
C MET A 67 -1.24 -0.13 -5.59
N MET A 68 -1.58 0.23 -6.84
CA MET A 68 -0.87 1.26 -7.61
C MET A 68 -0.76 2.60 -6.87
N PRO A 69 -1.81 3.11 -6.19
CA PRO A 69 -1.71 4.39 -5.50
C PRO A 69 -0.67 4.39 -4.36
N ALA A 70 -0.55 3.27 -3.63
CA ALA A 70 0.48 3.09 -2.60
C ALA A 70 1.87 2.78 -3.16
N LEU A 71 1.97 2.13 -4.32
CA LEU A 71 3.24 1.76 -4.94
C LEU A 71 3.87 2.89 -5.77
N ARG A 72 3.05 3.81 -6.31
CA ARG A 72 3.48 4.93 -7.17
C ARG A 72 2.94 6.25 -6.61
N VAL A 73 3.47 6.64 -5.45
CA VAL A 73 3.08 7.88 -4.76
C VAL A 73 3.51 9.14 -5.50
N ALA A 74 4.65 9.09 -6.20
CA ALA A 74 5.17 10.21 -6.97
C ALA A 74 5.58 9.82 -8.40
N SER A 75 5.63 10.81 -9.29
CA SER A 75 6.13 10.69 -10.66
C SER A 75 7.16 11.77 -10.94
N ARG A 76 8.00 11.53 -11.95
CA ARG A 76 8.92 12.54 -12.49
C ARG A 76 8.17 13.70 -13.16
N ASP A 77 6.98 13.42 -13.69
CA ASP A 77 6.17 14.38 -14.44
C ASP A 77 5.47 15.37 -13.52
N GLU A 78 5.36 16.63 -13.96
CA GLU A 78 4.62 17.67 -13.21
C GLU A 78 3.12 17.46 -13.23
N ALA A 79 2.60 16.89 -14.32
CA ALA A 79 1.20 16.50 -14.50
C ALA A 79 1.13 14.98 -14.73
N PRO A 80 1.26 14.16 -13.68
CA PRO A 80 1.32 12.72 -13.84
C PRO A 80 -0.02 12.13 -14.26
N ALA A 81 0.03 11.17 -15.17
CA ALA A 81 -1.14 10.41 -15.57
C ALA A 81 -1.78 9.71 -14.35
N MET A 82 -3.12 9.74 -14.31
CA MET A 82 -3.94 9.09 -13.28
C MET A 82 -3.65 7.59 -13.23
N HIS A 83 -3.87 6.97 -12.06
CA HIS A 83 -3.79 5.52 -11.94
C HIS A 83 -4.85 4.86 -12.85
N GLY A 84 -4.47 3.79 -13.54
CA GLY A 84 -5.39 3.06 -14.43
C GLY A 84 -5.69 3.72 -15.78
N SER A 85 -5.20 4.94 -16.03
CA SER A 85 -5.41 5.65 -17.30
C SER A 85 -4.71 4.99 -18.49
N GLN A 86 -5.16 5.32 -19.71
CA GLN A 86 -4.57 4.83 -20.96
C GLN A 86 -3.11 5.33 -21.11
N GLU A 87 -2.87 6.61 -20.77
CA GLU A 87 -1.55 7.25 -20.80
C GLU A 87 -0.58 6.56 -19.84
N GLY A 88 -1.11 6.02 -18.73
CA GLY A 88 -0.38 5.27 -17.72
C GLY A 88 -0.34 3.75 -17.93
N ALA A 89 -0.73 3.23 -19.11
CA ALA A 89 -0.92 1.78 -19.31
C ALA A 89 0.33 0.94 -19.01
N SER A 90 1.53 1.48 -19.22
CA SER A 90 2.79 0.81 -18.84
C SER A 90 2.90 0.57 -17.33
N PHE A 91 2.44 1.52 -16.51
CA PHE A 91 2.37 1.37 -15.06
C PHE A 91 1.28 0.38 -14.67
N SER A 92 0.10 0.42 -15.30
CA SER A 92 -0.97 -0.57 -15.03
C SER A 92 -0.52 -2.00 -15.34
N ARG A 93 0.27 -2.20 -16.40
CA ARG A 93 0.86 -3.51 -16.72
C ARG A 93 1.84 -4.00 -15.65
N ARG A 94 2.68 -3.09 -15.13
CA ARG A 94 3.73 -3.44 -14.15
C ARG A 94 3.22 -3.55 -12.70
N LEU A 95 2.28 -2.69 -12.32
CA LEU A 95 1.89 -2.47 -10.93
C LEU A 95 0.43 -2.83 -10.63
N GLY A 96 -0.43 -2.95 -11.64
CA GLY A 96 -1.87 -3.11 -11.44
C GLY A 96 -2.26 -4.37 -10.66
N MET A 97 -1.51 -5.45 -10.85
CA MET A 97 -1.73 -6.73 -10.16
C MET A 97 -0.69 -6.99 -9.06
N LEU A 98 0.19 -6.01 -8.76
CA LEU A 98 1.30 -6.22 -7.83
C LEU A 98 0.83 -6.04 -6.38
N ALA A 99 0.96 -7.09 -5.58
CA ALA A 99 0.91 -6.97 -4.12
C ALA A 99 2.26 -6.42 -3.60
N PRO A 100 2.27 -5.49 -2.63
CA PRO A 100 3.49 -4.83 -2.17
C PRO A 100 4.42 -5.75 -1.37
N ARG A 101 3.91 -6.89 -0.86
CA ARG A 101 4.69 -7.88 -0.12
C ARG A 101 4.23 -9.30 -0.42
N PRO A 102 5.10 -10.31 -0.21
CA PRO A 102 4.73 -11.71 -0.26
C PRO A 102 3.65 -12.07 0.76
N GLY A 103 2.93 -13.14 0.44
CA GLY A 103 1.83 -13.64 1.25
C GLY A 103 0.59 -12.76 1.19
N SER A 104 -0.44 -13.19 1.91
CA SER A 104 -1.68 -12.44 2.11
C SER A 104 -1.92 -12.27 3.60
N ARG A 105 -2.52 -11.14 3.97
CA ARG A 105 -2.84 -10.83 5.37
C ARG A 105 -4.29 -10.49 5.56
N VAL A 106 -4.83 -10.94 6.69
CA VAL A 106 -6.25 -10.86 6.99
C VAL A 106 -6.46 -10.48 8.45
N CYS A 107 -7.56 -9.80 8.71
CA CYS A 107 -8.08 -9.62 10.05
C CYS A 107 -9.22 -10.63 10.21
N ARG A 108 -9.13 -11.54 11.19
CA ARG A 108 -10.18 -12.53 11.46
C ARG A 108 -11.54 -11.87 11.78
N ARG A 109 -11.51 -10.67 12.39
CA ARG A 109 -12.74 -9.90 12.66
C ARG A 109 -13.35 -9.34 11.38
N CYS A 110 -12.56 -8.81 10.44
CA CYS A 110 -13.06 -8.45 9.11
C CYS A 110 -13.63 -9.66 8.37
N THR A 111 -12.91 -10.80 8.38
CA THR A 111 -13.38 -12.03 7.72
C THR A 111 -14.73 -12.47 8.28
N ALA A 112 -14.86 -12.57 9.60
CA ALA A 112 -16.10 -12.95 10.26
C ALA A 112 -17.25 -11.96 10.00
N GLN A 113 -16.98 -10.65 10.08
CA GLN A 113 -17.98 -9.61 9.80
C GLN A 113 -18.48 -9.69 8.36
N ASN A 114 -17.56 -9.79 7.38
CA ASN A 114 -17.91 -9.90 5.97
C ASN A 114 -18.72 -11.18 5.68
N LEU A 115 -18.39 -12.31 6.32
CA LEU A 115 -19.17 -13.54 6.17
C LEU A 115 -20.62 -13.39 6.64
N VAL A 116 -20.83 -12.69 7.77
CA VAL A 116 -22.18 -12.44 8.29
C VAL A 116 -22.95 -11.48 7.39
N GLU A 117 -22.31 -10.42 6.92
CA GLU A 117 -22.98 -9.34 6.17
C GLU A 117 -23.18 -9.67 4.68
N GLN A 118 -22.22 -10.34 4.05
CA GLN A 118 -22.14 -10.55 2.59
C GLN A 118 -22.19 -12.03 2.18
N GLY A 119 -22.06 -12.96 3.14
CA GLY A 119 -22.03 -14.41 2.87
C GLY A 119 -20.69 -14.94 2.36
N PHE A 120 -19.68 -14.08 2.19
CA PHE A 120 -18.31 -14.43 1.81
C PHE A 120 -17.35 -13.34 2.31
N SER A 121 -16.04 -13.61 2.28
CA SER A 121 -15.04 -12.60 2.63
C SER A 121 -14.04 -12.31 1.50
N TRP A 122 -13.24 -11.27 1.66
CA TRP A 122 -12.27 -10.84 0.66
C TRP A 122 -11.03 -10.21 1.30
N TYR A 123 -9.95 -10.14 0.53
CA TYR A 123 -8.68 -9.55 0.96
C TYR A 123 -8.74 -8.03 0.85
N GLN A 124 -8.69 -7.36 2.01
CA GLN A 124 -8.61 -5.89 2.09
C GLN A 124 -7.22 -5.39 1.68
N ARG A 125 -7.17 -4.31 0.90
CA ARG A 125 -5.91 -3.68 0.43
C ARG A 125 -5.06 -3.13 1.56
N GLU A 126 -5.68 -2.52 2.57
CA GLU A 126 -5.01 -1.92 3.72
C GLU A 126 -4.18 -2.96 4.47
N HIS A 127 -4.71 -4.17 4.64
CA HIS A 127 -3.99 -5.27 5.28
C HIS A 127 -2.76 -5.71 4.48
N GLN A 128 -2.67 -5.42 3.19
CA GLN A 128 -1.55 -5.85 2.36
C GLN A 128 -0.38 -4.87 2.40
N LEU A 129 -0.55 -3.63 2.87
CA LEU A 129 0.52 -2.63 2.94
C LEU A 129 1.70 -3.10 3.80
N ILE A 130 2.93 -2.78 3.39
CA ILE A 130 4.15 -3.06 4.18
C ILE A 130 4.06 -2.29 5.51
N GLY A 131 4.48 -2.91 6.61
CA GLY A 131 4.47 -2.28 7.94
C GLY A 131 3.10 -2.23 8.64
N VAL A 132 2.02 -2.67 7.98
CA VAL A 132 0.71 -2.84 8.62
C VAL A 132 0.62 -4.24 9.23
N ASP A 133 0.71 -4.32 10.55
CA ASP A 133 0.56 -5.57 11.32
C ASP A 133 -0.73 -5.61 12.15
N LEU A 134 -1.38 -4.47 12.33
CA LEU A 134 -2.67 -4.33 12.98
C LEU A 134 -3.75 -3.94 11.96
N CYS A 135 -4.95 -4.48 12.15
CA CYS A 135 -6.11 -4.05 11.38
C CYS A 135 -6.46 -2.59 11.70
N VAL A 136 -6.49 -1.73 10.69
CA VAL A 136 -6.83 -0.30 10.86
C VAL A 136 -8.29 -0.07 11.29
N VAL A 137 -9.16 -1.06 11.11
CA VAL A 137 -10.58 -1.00 11.51
C VAL A 137 -10.79 -1.55 12.91
N HIS A 138 -10.24 -2.73 13.22
CA HIS A 138 -10.51 -3.44 14.47
C HIS A 138 -9.40 -3.34 15.52
N GLY A 139 -8.23 -2.79 15.18
CA GLY A 139 -7.09 -2.59 16.09
C GLY A 139 -6.39 -3.87 16.56
N CYS A 140 -6.75 -5.04 16.01
CA CYS A 140 -6.17 -6.33 16.39
C CYS A 140 -5.07 -6.77 15.41
N GLY A 141 -4.18 -7.65 15.88
CA GLY A 141 -3.13 -8.27 15.06
C GLY A 141 -3.70 -8.98 13.83
N LEU A 142 -3.06 -8.76 12.69
CA LEU A 142 -3.36 -9.48 11.46
C LEU A 142 -2.81 -10.91 11.53
N CYS A 143 -3.37 -11.78 10.70
CA CYS A 143 -2.83 -13.10 10.42
C CYS A 143 -2.25 -13.13 9.00
N VAL A 144 -1.23 -13.95 8.78
CA VAL A 144 -0.49 -14.06 7.53
C VAL A 144 -0.54 -15.47 6.98
N PHE A 145 -0.63 -15.56 5.65
CA PHE A 145 -0.39 -16.78 4.89
C PHE A 145 0.73 -16.51 3.89
N ASP A 146 1.87 -17.18 4.06
CA ASP A 146 3.08 -16.98 3.24
C ASP A 146 3.25 -18.03 2.13
N GLY A 147 2.19 -18.78 1.81
CA GLY A 147 2.22 -19.79 0.75
C GLY A 147 2.22 -19.19 -0.66
N VAL A 148 2.55 -20.04 -1.64
CA VAL A 148 2.40 -19.73 -3.06
C VAL A 148 0.92 -19.44 -3.37
N ASP A 149 0.67 -18.51 -4.30
CA ASP A 149 -0.68 -18.12 -4.69
C ASP A 149 -1.56 -17.67 -3.51
N ALA A 150 -1.02 -16.77 -2.68
CA ALA A 150 -1.64 -16.33 -1.42
C ALA A 150 -3.07 -15.79 -1.52
N TYR A 151 -3.51 -15.44 -2.74
CA TYR A 151 -4.85 -14.91 -3.04
C TYR A 151 -5.73 -15.90 -3.79
N SER A 152 -5.29 -17.15 -4.06
CA SER A 152 -6.00 -18.11 -4.92
C SER A 152 -7.33 -18.62 -4.37
N GLU A 153 -7.56 -18.47 -3.07
CA GLU A 153 -8.77 -18.88 -2.37
C GLU A 153 -9.27 -17.73 -1.47
N PRO A 154 -10.57 -17.65 -1.17
CA PRO A 154 -11.11 -16.66 -0.24
C PRO A 154 -10.54 -16.82 1.18
N PRO A 155 -10.42 -15.73 1.96
CA PRO A 155 -9.87 -15.78 3.32
C PRO A 155 -10.56 -16.80 4.22
N GLU A 156 -11.88 -16.91 4.16
CA GLU A 156 -12.69 -17.80 5.00
C GLU A 156 -12.36 -19.28 4.80
N ILE A 157 -12.02 -19.67 3.56
CA ILE A 157 -11.69 -21.06 3.22
C ILE A 157 -10.33 -21.42 3.81
N ARG A 158 -9.35 -20.53 3.68
CA ARG A 158 -8.01 -20.72 4.27
C ARG A 158 -8.05 -20.69 5.79
N GLU A 159 -8.86 -19.80 6.37
CA GLU A 159 -9.06 -19.71 7.80
C GLU A 159 -9.68 -21.00 8.37
N ALA A 160 -10.70 -21.55 7.71
CA ALA A 160 -11.31 -22.82 8.10
C ALA A 160 -10.32 -24.01 8.08
N ARG A 161 -9.27 -23.93 7.26
CA ARG A 161 -8.17 -24.91 7.21
C ARG A 161 -7.03 -24.62 8.18
N GLY A 162 -7.08 -23.52 8.94
CA GLY A 162 -6.04 -23.14 9.89
C GLY A 162 -4.72 -22.70 9.24
N GLU A 163 -4.75 -22.25 7.99
CA GLU A 163 -3.53 -21.91 7.22
C GLU A 163 -2.93 -20.55 7.62
N PHE A 164 -3.73 -19.67 8.25
CA PHE A 164 -3.29 -18.35 8.68
C PHE A 164 -2.58 -18.39 10.04
N GLN A 165 -1.36 -17.86 10.08
CA GLN A 165 -0.57 -17.71 11.31
C GLN A 165 -0.72 -16.30 11.87
N PRO A 166 -0.92 -16.12 13.19
CA PRO A 166 -0.99 -14.79 13.79
C PRO A 166 0.38 -14.10 13.71
N ILE A 167 0.40 -12.84 13.28
CA ILE A 167 1.60 -12.01 13.38
C ILE A 167 1.82 -11.71 14.87
N GLN A 168 3.03 -11.91 15.36
CA GLN A 168 3.39 -11.53 16.72
C GLN A 168 3.61 -10.01 16.75
N VAL A 169 2.71 -9.31 17.43
CA VAL A 169 2.71 -7.85 17.49
C VAL A 169 2.63 -7.41 18.95
N ASP A 170 3.53 -6.52 19.37
CA ASP A 170 3.30 -5.77 20.60
C ASP A 170 2.27 -4.68 20.32
N VAL A 171 1.02 -5.00 20.65
CA VAL A 171 -0.12 -4.11 20.44
C VAL A 171 0.04 -2.81 21.22
N ALA A 172 0.66 -2.84 22.40
CA ALA A 172 0.85 -1.63 23.21
C ALA A 172 1.88 -0.69 22.59
N GLU A 173 2.97 -1.24 22.04
CA GLU A 173 3.99 -0.47 21.32
C GLU A 173 3.45 0.16 20.03
N GLN A 174 2.57 -0.55 19.31
CA GLN A 174 2.02 -0.08 18.04
C GLN A 174 0.78 0.82 18.17
N ASN A 175 -0.09 0.61 19.16
CA ASN A 175 -1.34 1.39 19.34
C ASN A 175 -1.16 2.73 20.07
N GLY A 176 0.07 3.17 20.32
CA GLY A 176 0.31 4.55 20.76
C GLY A 176 -0.32 5.53 19.77
N SER A 177 -1.26 6.36 20.23
CA SER A 177 -1.98 7.34 19.37
C SER A 177 -1.04 8.29 18.61
N ASP A 178 0.18 8.46 19.12
CA ASP A 178 1.26 9.24 18.50
C ASP A 178 2.54 8.42 18.27
N SER A 179 2.40 7.11 18.03
CA SER A 179 3.54 6.27 17.67
C SER A 179 3.98 6.53 16.22
N PHE A 180 5.27 6.32 15.93
CA PHE A 180 5.79 6.37 14.55
C PHE A 180 5.02 5.42 13.63
N VAL A 181 4.70 4.21 14.11
CA VAL A 181 3.98 3.19 13.34
C VAL A 181 2.57 3.66 13.00
N THR A 182 1.84 4.24 13.97
CA THR A 182 0.49 4.81 13.73
C THR A 182 0.52 5.85 12.63
N ARG A 183 1.47 6.81 12.69
CA ARG A 183 1.64 7.82 11.63
C ARG A 183 1.96 7.18 10.28
N PHE A 184 2.94 6.28 10.25
CA PHE A 184 3.36 5.57 9.04
C PHE A 184 2.20 4.80 8.38
N VAL A 185 1.41 4.06 9.17
CA VAL A 185 0.27 3.27 8.70
C VAL A 185 -0.82 4.20 8.17
N SER A 186 -1.17 5.26 8.91
CA SER A 186 -2.16 6.25 8.47
C SER A 186 -1.77 6.88 7.13
N ILE A 187 -0.51 7.28 6.98
CA ILE A 187 0.01 7.86 5.73
C ILE A 187 -0.05 6.84 4.59
N SER A 188 0.39 5.60 4.84
CA SER A 188 0.39 4.53 3.83
C SER A 188 -1.03 4.19 3.36
N CYS A 189 -2.00 4.10 4.27
CA CYS A 189 -3.40 3.91 3.94
C CYS A 189 -3.97 5.08 3.13
N SER A 190 -3.63 6.32 3.48
CA SER A 190 -4.10 7.50 2.74
C SER A 190 -3.68 7.47 1.26
N TYR A 191 -2.54 6.85 0.94
CA TYR A 191 -2.10 6.72 -0.45
C TYR A 191 -3.03 5.87 -1.29
N LEU A 192 -3.72 4.87 -0.71
CA LEU A 192 -4.65 3.99 -1.43
C LEU A 192 -5.84 4.72 -2.06
N HIS A 193 -6.15 5.93 -1.59
CA HIS A 193 -7.29 6.73 -2.05
C HIS A 193 -6.87 7.83 -3.03
N ARG A 194 -5.61 7.86 -3.48
CA ARG A 194 -5.12 8.88 -4.40
C ARG A 194 -5.43 8.52 -5.84
N ASN A 195 -5.96 9.49 -6.59
CA ASN A 195 -6.28 9.32 -8.00
C ASN A 195 -5.05 9.33 -8.91
N ALA A 196 -4.01 10.06 -8.50
CA ALA A 196 -2.78 10.23 -9.25
C ALA A 196 -1.56 10.39 -8.31
N PRO A 197 -0.35 10.07 -8.81
CA PRO A 197 0.89 10.41 -8.12
C PRO A 197 1.06 11.91 -7.96
N LEU A 198 1.95 12.31 -7.05
CA LEU A 198 2.42 13.69 -6.90
C LEU A 198 3.62 13.96 -7.83
N SER A 199 3.90 15.24 -8.11
CA SER A 199 5.19 15.65 -8.68
C SER A 199 6.30 15.32 -7.68
N ALA A 200 7.25 14.48 -8.06
CA ALA A 200 8.38 14.08 -7.22
C ALA A 200 9.21 15.31 -6.80
N ARG A 201 9.40 16.26 -7.71
CA ARG A 201 10.13 17.50 -7.44
C ARG A 201 9.43 18.35 -6.38
N ALA A 202 8.11 18.52 -6.50
CA ALA A 202 7.32 19.29 -5.53
C ALA A 202 7.33 18.59 -4.15
N LEU A 203 7.15 17.27 -4.13
CA LEU A 203 7.18 16.48 -2.90
C LEU A 203 8.55 16.49 -2.22
N HIS A 204 9.64 16.35 -2.96
CA HIS A 204 11.01 16.44 -2.43
C HIS A 204 11.32 17.83 -1.87
N ALA A 205 10.89 18.89 -2.55
CA ALA A 205 11.07 20.26 -2.06
C ALA A 205 10.34 20.49 -0.73
N GLU A 206 9.10 20.01 -0.62
CA GLU A 206 8.33 20.09 0.62
C GLU A 206 8.98 19.28 1.75
N LEU A 207 9.37 18.02 1.48
CA LEU A 207 10.05 17.17 2.46
C LEU A 207 11.38 17.80 2.93
N ALA A 208 12.18 18.32 2.01
CA ALA A 208 13.44 19.00 2.34
C ALA A 208 13.22 20.26 3.18
N SER A 209 12.16 21.03 2.90
CA SER A 209 11.78 22.20 3.70
C SER A 209 11.46 21.81 5.14
N ARG A 210 10.57 20.82 5.33
CA ARG A 210 10.18 20.35 6.67
C ARG A 210 11.34 19.67 7.40
N ALA A 211 12.11 18.83 6.72
CA ALA A 211 13.30 18.19 7.28
C ALA A 211 14.33 19.22 7.78
N ARG A 212 14.52 20.33 7.05
CA ARG A 212 15.38 21.44 7.49
C ARG A 212 14.83 22.10 8.76
N ALA A 213 13.51 22.30 8.86
CA ALA A 213 12.87 22.89 10.02
C ALA A 213 13.08 22.07 11.29
N VAL A 214 13.11 20.74 11.18
CA VAL A 214 13.37 19.82 12.30
C VAL A 214 14.86 19.46 12.46
N GLY A 215 15.77 20.21 11.83
CA GLY A 215 17.21 20.09 12.05
C GLY A 215 17.91 18.93 11.31
N LEU A 216 17.25 18.28 10.36
CA LEU A 216 17.84 17.17 9.60
C LEU A 216 18.77 17.65 8.48
N ARG A 217 19.68 16.75 8.05
CA ARG A 217 20.59 16.96 6.94
C ARG A 217 19.87 16.81 5.59
N ILE A 218 19.95 17.85 4.77
CA ILE A 218 19.41 17.89 3.40
C ILE A 218 20.50 17.89 2.32
N SER A 219 21.76 18.07 2.70
CA SER A 219 22.93 18.10 1.82
C SER A 219 23.67 16.76 1.78
N ASP A 220 24.57 16.60 0.80
CA ASP A 220 25.38 15.38 0.68
C ASP A 220 26.42 15.24 1.79
N SER A 221 26.95 16.37 2.25
CA SER A 221 27.90 16.48 3.36
C SER A 221 27.30 17.17 4.58
N GLY A 222 27.95 17.02 5.74
CA GLY A 222 27.59 17.69 7.00
C GLY A 222 27.37 16.72 8.16
N ASN A 223 27.34 17.25 9.39
CA ASN A 223 27.30 16.45 10.62
C ASN A 223 25.91 16.36 11.27
N ARG A 224 24.87 16.93 10.64
CA ARG A 224 23.49 16.81 11.12
C ARG A 224 22.97 15.38 10.91
N PRO A 225 22.03 14.89 11.75
CA PRO A 225 21.39 13.59 11.55
C PRO A 225 20.70 13.50 10.19
N LEU A 226 20.74 12.31 9.58
CA LEU A 226 19.97 12.01 8.38
C LEU A 226 18.50 11.72 8.71
N LEU A 227 17.66 11.81 7.69
CA LEU A 227 16.27 11.35 7.78
C LEU A 227 16.18 9.87 8.22
N SER A 228 17.00 9.01 7.64
CA SER A 228 17.08 7.61 8.05
C SER A 228 17.63 7.41 9.46
N ASP A 229 18.43 8.33 10.00
CA ASP A 229 18.84 8.27 11.42
C ASP A 229 17.64 8.60 12.32
N ALA A 230 16.86 9.63 11.97
CA ALA A 230 15.64 9.99 12.71
C ALA A 230 14.59 8.87 12.70
N ILE A 231 14.45 8.14 11.59
CA ILE A 231 13.57 6.97 11.54
C ILE A 231 14.05 5.86 12.48
N LEU A 232 15.36 5.58 12.52
CA LEU A 232 15.93 4.58 13.43
C LEU A 232 15.75 4.93 14.91
N GLU A 233 15.71 6.22 15.23
CA GLU A 233 15.47 6.73 16.58
C GLU A 233 14.00 6.62 17.01
N GLN A 234 13.06 6.91 16.09
CA GLN A 234 11.63 6.98 16.41
C GLN A 234 10.89 5.65 16.27
N ALA A 235 11.29 4.78 15.34
CA ALA A 235 10.54 3.59 15.01
C ALA A 235 10.88 2.40 15.92
N PRO A 236 9.90 1.57 16.32
CA PRO A 236 10.15 0.34 17.06
C PRO A 236 11.17 -0.57 16.36
N LYS A 237 12.20 -0.99 17.10
CA LYS A 237 13.31 -1.78 16.54
C LYS A 237 12.84 -3.11 15.94
N VAL A 238 11.94 -3.80 16.64
CA VAL A 238 11.38 -5.09 16.19
C VAL A 238 10.60 -4.92 14.89
N TRP A 239 9.79 -3.86 14.79
CA TRP A 239 9.03 -3.54 13.58
C TRP A 239 9.95 -3.18 12.40
N LEU A 240 10.96 -2.35 12.62
CA LEU A 240 11.95 -2.01 11.59
C LEU A 240 12.72 -3.23 11.09
N GLN A 241 13.12 -4.12 12.00
CA GLN A 241 13.82 -5.34 11.64
C GLN A 241 12.94 -6.26 10.78
N ALA A 242 11.66 -6.36 11.09
CA ALA A 242 10.70 -7.21 10.38
C ALA A 242 10.39 -6.68 8.96
N HIS A 243 10.14 -5.37 8.82
CA HIS A 243 9.64 -4.80 7.56
C HIS A 243 10.72 -4.13 6.71
N PHE A 244 11.77 -3.59 7.33
CA PHE A 244 12.79 -2.79 6.67
C PHE A 244 14.21 -3.19 7.12
N PRO A 245 14.62 -4.47 6.98
CA PRO A 245 15.87 -4.98 7.55
C PRO A 245 17.12 -4.23 7.03
N ARG A 246 17.10 -3.76 5.79
CA ARG A 246 18.20 -2.98 5.21
C ARG A 246 18.36 -1.60 5.85
N LEU A 247 17.26 -0.98 6.28
CA LEU A 247 17.30 0.27 7.03
C LEU A 247 17.76 -0.03 8.46
N PHE A 248 17.22 -1.06 9.09
CA PHE A 248 17.60 -1.48 10.45
C PHE A 248 19.10 -1.72 10.62
N SER A 249 19.76 -2.37 9.64
CA SER A 249 21.20 -2.67 9.70
C SER A 249 22.12 -1.51 9.32
N LYS A 250 21.58 -0.31 9.11
CA LYS A 250 22.33 0.87 8.68
C LYS A 250 23.19 1.43 9.82
N SER A 251 24.43 1.81 9.52
CA SER A 251 25.28 2.53 10.46
C SER A 251 24.82 4.00 10.62
N PRO A 252 24.92 4.58 11.83
CA PRO A 252 24.61 5.99 12.06
C PRO A 252 25.37 6.94 11.12
N LEU A 253 24.73 8.03 10.69
CA LEU A 253 25.28 9.10 9.83
C LEU A 253 25.71 8.69 8.39
N LYS A 254 25.80 7.38 8.10
CA LYS A 254 25.96 6.84 6.74
C LYS A 254 24.66 7.00 5.97
N LYS A 255 24.67 7.21 4.66
CA LYS A 255 23.40 7.33 3.90
C LYS A 255 22.69 5.99 3.69
N HIS A 256 21.37 5.99 3.87
CA HIS A 256 20.44 5.01 3.32
C HIS A 256 19.74 5.63 2.11
N TYR A 257 20.32 5.46 0.93
CA TYR A 257 19.93 6.16 -0.29
C TYR A 257 18.42 6.17 -0.61
N PRO A 258 17.67 5.06 -0.49
CA PRO A 258 16.23 5.06 -0.79
C PRO A 258 15.41 6.09 0.01
N ILE A 259 15.87 6.46 1.21
CA ILE A 259 15.19 7.39 2.11
C ILE A 259 15.85 8.76 2.07
N ASP A 260 17.17 8.82 2.25
CA ASP A 260 17.86 10.11 2.38
C ASP A 260 17.88 10.91 1.07
N ALA A 261 17.76 10.23 -0.08
CA ALA A 261 17.68 10.92 -1.37
C ALA A 261 16.36 11.68 -1.58
N LEU A 262 15.33 11.42 -0.78
CA LEU A 262 14.06 12.13 -0.85
C LEU A 262 14.16 13.62 -0.45
N LEU A 263 15.22 13.98 0.27
CA LEU A 263 15.49 15.36 0.69
C LEU A 263 16.40 16.12 -0.30
N MET A 264 16.91 15.43 -1.32
CA MET A 264 17.77 16.05 -2.33
C MET A 264 16.92 16.52 -3.52
N PRO A 265 17.28 17.62 -4.19
CA PRO A 265 16.62 18.04 -5.42
C PRO A 265 16.78 16.94 -6.50
N SER A 266 15.72 16.17 -6.72
CA SER A 266 15.70 15.07 -7.68
C SER A 266 14.35 14.99 -8.35
N ALA A 267 14.34 14.49 -9.59
CA ALA A 267 13.11 14.15 -10.30
C ALA A 267 12.80 12.64 -10.22
N VAL A 268 13.67 11.86 -9.56
CA VAL A 268 13.49 10.41 -9.41
C VAL A 268 12.57 10.15 -8.21
N ALA A 269 11.40 9.57 -8.48
CA ALA A 269 10.45 9.19 -7.45
C ALA A 269 11.02 8.08 -6.54
N GLY A 270 10.78 8.21 -5.23
CA GLY A 270 10.99 7.15 -4.25
C GLY A 270 9.87 6.11 -4.26
N SER A 271 10.03 5.07 -3.44
CA SER A 271 8.97 4.12 -3.17
C SER A 271 7.96 4.69 -2.16
N GLY A 272 6.72 4.18 -2.18
CA GLY A 272 5.66 4.71 -1.31
C GLY A 272 5.93 4.56 0.18
N ASP A 273 6.51 3.43 0.59
CA ASP A 273 6.98 3.17 1.94
C ASP A 273 8.09 4.14 2.38
N ALA A 274 9.02 4.50 1.49
CA ALA A 274 10.06 5.49 1.78
C ALA A 274 9.45 6.88 2.01
N TYR A 275 8.47 7.28 1.20
CA TYR A 275 7.72 8.53 1.42
C TYR A 275 6.92 8.50 2.72
N ALA A 276 6.23 7.39 3.03
CA ALA A 276 5.49 7.25 4.28
C ALA A 276 6.40 7.35 5.51
N MET A 277 7.57 6.69 5.49
CA MET A 277 8.56 6.79 6.57
C MET A 277 9.09 8.22 6.72
N ALA A 278 9.40 8.89 5.61
CA ALA A 278 9.88 10.26 5.62
C ALA A 278 8.88 11.21 6.28
N ILE A 279 7.62 11.16 5.87
CA ILE A 279 6.56 12.00 6.41
C ILE A 279 6.30 11.66 7.88
N ALA A 280 6.25 10.37 8.24
CA ALA A 280 6.03 9.94 9.63
C ALA A 280 7.12 10.43 10.60
N ALA A 281 8.39 10.42 10.16
CA ALA A 281 9.53 10.87 10.96
C ALA A 281 9.59 12.40 11.13
N ILE A 282 9.18 13.15 10.10
CA ILE A 282 9.25 14.61 10.12
C ILE A 282 8.06 15.20 10.91
N SER A 283 6.90 14.54 10.86
CA SER A 283 5.66 15.03 11.50
C SER A 283 5.64 14.88 13.03
N SER A 284 6.58 14.14 13.64
CA SER A 284 6.64 13.94 15.10
C SER A 284 7.07 15.17 15.88
N ASN A 285 7.75 16.11 15.21
CA ASN A 285 8.43 17.24 15.85
C ASN A 285 7.68 18.56 15.66
N GLU A 286 6.62 18.57 14.85
CA GLU A 286 5.74 19.72 14.70
C GLU A 286 4.66 19.66 15.79
N SER A 287 4.75 20.52 16.79
CA SER A 287 3.62 20.85 17.69
C SER A 287 2.51 21.64 16.97
N ASP A 288 2.50 21.64 15.64
CA ASP A 288 1.79 22.63 14.83
C ASP A 288 0.71 22.00 13.95
N SER A 289 -0.50 22.50 14.18
CA SER A 289 -1.81 22.35 13.55
C SER A 289 -1.91 22.40 12.01
N ARG A 290 -0.81 22.25 11.26
CA ARG A 290 -0.84 22.31 9.80
C ARG A 290 -1.21 20.94 9.23
N ALA A 291 -2.34 20.90 8.53
CA ALA A 291 -2.87 19.72 7.86
C ALA A 291 -1.75 18.92 7.14
N PRO A 292 -1.78 17.57 7.21
CA PRO A 292 -0.77 16.74 6.56
C PRO A 292 -0.68 17.13 5.08
N ILE A 293 0.55 17.14 4.52
CA ILE A 293 0.89 17.53 3.14
C ILE A 293 -0.27 17.23 2.17
N ALA A 294 -1.14 18.23 1.93
CA ALA A 294 -2.39 18.10 1.17
C ALA A 294 -3.06 16.71 1.28
N MET A 295 -3.25 16.20 2.49
CA MET A 295 -4.12 15.07 2.77
C MET A 295 -5.53 15.63 2.91
N SER A 296 -6.23 15.72 1.78
CA SER A 296 -7.70 15.82 1.80
C SER A 296 -8.18 14.72 2.75
N THR A 297 -8.79 15.14 3.86
CA THR A 297 -9.17 14.31 5.00
C THR A 297 -10.02 13.13 4.53
N TYR A 298 -9.41 11.95 4.44
CA TYR A 298 -10.15 10.70 4.42
C TYR A 298 -10.68 10.48 5.83
N VAL A 299 -11.96 10.80 6.02
CA VAL A 299 -12.72 10.29 7.17
C VAL A 299 -13.09 8.86 6.77
N PRO A 300 -12.62 7.81 7.47
CA PRO A 300 -13.09 6.46 7.20
C PRO A 300 -14.61 6.49 7.32
N ALA A 301 -15.29 6.05 6.25
CA ALA A 301 -16.74 6.01 6.21
C ALA A 301 -17.26 5.40 7.51
N GLY A 302 -17.86 6.24 8.34
CA GLY A 302 -18.56 5.79 9.53
C GLY A 302 -19.73 4.94 9.07
N ARG A 303 -19.67 3.66 9.42
CA ARG A 303 -20.76 2.66 9.53
C ARG A 303 -22.02 2.90 8.71
#